data_AF-A0A943EEV4-F1
#
_entry.id   AF-A0A943EEV4-F1
#
_cell.length_a   1.000
_cell.length_b   1.000
_cell.length_c   1.000
_cell.angle_alpha   90.00
_cell.angle_beta   90.00
_cell.angle_gamma   90.00
#
_symmetry.space_group_name_H-M   'P 1'
#
loop_
_entity.id
_entity.type
_entity.pdbx_description
1 polymer ?
#
loop_
_entity_poly.entity_id
_entity_poly.type
_entity_poly.pdbx_seq_one_letter_code
_entity_poly.pdbx_strand_id
1 'polypeptide(L)'
;MAFTKLTTDVENIQKLADRPQLSAQQLKAAFDGAGADIKQYLTETLVPEMEAVTAAESIGATYLGDGDPHPENSRNVQAKLNYLYEQIKQAQMGQIPDRSIESIKIASGTLTQNELADGAVTTAKLADGAVTTAKLAGGLLDLCPVGMGLVWWSDTLPSDKWMLAGGTLTPGTHDAAIAFFGGTTLPDVKGRVIVGKDTGTAAFNALYRTGGAQTVQLTANELPSISGNIEMHNIYTGTNVANVGGVFSGEKISGKYRDGGTAGSGASSFGMIDFAFGQDSPHNNLQPYIVANYIFKVL
;
A
#
# COMPACT_ATOMS: atom_id res chain seq x y z
N MET A 1 41.01 -46.17 -14.88
CA MET A 1 40.45 -47.55 -14.83
C MET A 1 41.53 -48.60 -15.13
N ALA A 2 41.34 -49.87 -14.78
CA ALA A 2 42.26 -50.95 -15.18
C ALA A 2 41.77 -51.57 -16.49
N PHE A 3 42.55 -51.44 -17.57
CA PHE A 3 42.26 -52.09 -18.84
C PHE A 3 42.26 -53.61 -18.68
N THR A 4 41.33 -54.28 -19.37
CA THR A 4 41.32 -55.74 -19.44
C THR A 4 42.63 -56.17 -20.07
N LYS A 5 43.38 -57.07 -19.40
CA LYS A 5 44.66 -57.54 -19.94
C LYS A 5 44.42 -58.60 -21.01
N LEU A 6 45.30 -58.63 -22.01
CA LEU A 6 45.38 -59.78 -22.92
C LEU A 6 45.78 -61.02 -22.11
N THR A 7 44.88 -61.99 -22.01
CA THR A 7 45.12 -63.26 -21.31
C THR A 7 45.45 -64.42 -22.25
N THR A 8 45.29 -64.23 -23.56
CA THR A 8 45.62 -65.25 -24.56
C THR A 8 47.13 -65.43 -24.66
N ASP A 9 47.55 -66.68 -24.78
CA ASP A 9 48.97 -67.06 -24.85
C ASP A 9 49.56 -66.75 -26.23
N VAL A 10 50.26 -65.61 -26.32
CA VAL A 10 50.93 -65.16 -27.55
C VAL A 10 52.31 -65.78 -27.77
N GLU A 11 52.78 -66.64 -26.85
CA GLU A 11 54.06 -67.35 -26.95
C GLU A 11 53.91 -68.73 -27.61
N ASN A 12 52.79 -68.97 -28.30
CA ASN A 12 52.44 -70.24 -28.93
C ASN A 12 53.53 -70.82 -29.85
N ILE A 13 54.30 -69.98 -30.54
CA ILE A 13 55.43 -70.39 -31.39
C ILE A 13 56.64 -70.87 -30.60
N GLN A 14 56.94 -70.23 -29.47
CA GLN A 14 58.11 -70.59 -28.65
C GLN A 14 57.93 -71.96 -27.96
N LYS A 15 56.69 -72.46 -27.90
CA LYS A 15 56.32 -73.75 -27.29
C LYS A 15 56.34 -74.91 -28.29
N LEU A 16 56.60 -74.65 -29.57
CA LEU A 16 56.78 -75.70 -30.56
C LEU A 16 58.13 -76.39 -30.36
N ALA A 17 58.17 -77.72 -30.52
CA ALA A 17 59.44 -78.46 -30.53
C ALA A 17 60.33 -78.01 -31.71
N ASP A 18 61.65 -78.14 -31.58
CA ASP A 18 62.63 -77.75 -32.63
C ASP A 18 62.37 -78.37 -34.01
N ARG A 19 61.62 -79.49 -34.06
CA ARG A 19 61.14 -80.15 -35.29
C ARG A 19 59.67 -80.59 -35.15
N PRO A 20 58.72 -79.66 -35.23
CA PRO A 20 57.32 -79.96 -34.95
C PRO A 20 56.77 -80.91 -36.03
N GLN A 21 56.12 -82.01 -35.61
CA GLN A 21 55.46 -82.96 -36.52
C GLN A 21 54.06 -82.44 -36.92
N LEU A 22 54.02 -81.25 -37.51
CA LEU A 22 52.79 -80.58 -37.96
C LEU A 22 52.80 -80.44 -39.48
N SER A 23 51.62 -80.48 -40.10
CA SER A 23 51.48 -80.13 -41.51
C SER A 23 51.81 -78.64 -41.74
N ALA A 24 52.14 -78.26 -42.98
CA ALA A 24 52.40 -76.87 -43.32
C ALA A 24 51.23 -75.93 -42.96
N GLN A 25 49.99 -76.42 -43.12
CA GLN A 25 48.78 -75.68 -42.75
C GLN A 25 48.66 -75.52 -41.24
N GLN A 26 48.96 -76.57 -40.46
CA GLN A 26 48.93 -76.52 -39.00
C GLN A 26 50.01 -75.59 -38.45
N LEU A 27 51.20 -75.61 -39.03
CA LEU A 27 52.30 -74.71 -38.66
C LEU A 27 51.93 -73.26 -38.97
N LYS A 28 51.38 -72.98 -40.16
CA LYS A 28 50.90 -71.64 -40.52
C LYS A 28 49.80 -71.15 -39.58
N ALA A 29 48.84 -72.01 -39.23
CA ALA A 29 47.78 -71.67 -38.27
C ALA A 29 48.36 -71.31 -36.89
N ALA A 30 49.42 -72.00 -36.44
CA ALA A 30 50.11 -71.65 -35.20
C ALA A 30 50.81 -70.27 -35.30
N PHE A 31 51.45 -69.95 -36.42
CA PHE A 31 52.12 -68.65 -36.61
C PHE A 31 51.14 -67.48 -36.71
N ASP A 32 50.02 -67.67 -37.39
CA ASP A 32 49.03 -66.61 -37.55
C ASP A 32 48.21 -66.38 -36.27
N GLY A 33 48.06 -67.41 -35.41
CA GLY A 33 47.23 -67.37 -34.21
C GLY A 33 47.52 -66.20 -33.27
N ALA A 34 48.77 -66.07 -32.79
CA ALA A 34 49.13 -64.99 -31.86
C ALA A 34 48.92 -63.58 -32.48
N GLY A 35 49.20 -63.42 -33.78
CA GLY A 35 48.95 -62.16 -34.48
C GLY A 35 47.46 -61.83 -34.59
N ALA A 36 46.62 -62.83 -34.85
CA ALA A 36 45.17 -62.69 -34.88
C ALA A 36 44.62 -62.34 -33.49
N ASP A 37 45.09 -63.04 -32.44
CA ASP A 37 44.66 -62.82 -31.05
C ASP A 37 45.03 -61.42 -30.55
N ILE A 38 46.23 -60.92 -30.85
CA ILE A 38 46.65 -59.56 -30.52
C ILE A 38 45.78 -58.54 -31.26
N LYS A 39 45.56 -58.74 -32.57
CA LYS A 39 44.74 -57.83 -33.36
C LYS A 39 43.30 -57.79 -32.85
N GLN A 40 42.75 -58.94 -32.49
CA GLN A 40 41.42 -59.05 -31.92
C GLN A 40 41.34 -58.32 -30.59
N TYR A 41 42.28 -58.56 -29.67
CA TYR A 41 42.33 -57.84 -28.39
C TYR A 41 42.47 -56.34 -28.56
N LEU A 42 43.33 -55.86 -29.48
CA LEU A 42 43.46 -54.43 -29.75
C LEU A 42 42.15 -53.84 -30.28
N THR A 43 41.52 -54.49 -31.25
CA THR A 43 40.36 -53.94 -31.98
C THR A 43 39.05 -54.10 -31.21
N GLU A 44 38.89 -55.19 -30.47
CA GLU A 44 37.63 -55.57 -29.83
C GLU A 44 37.63 -55.35 -28.32
N THR A 45 38.80 -55.15 -27.70
CA THR A 45 38.92 -54.94 -26.24
C THR A 45 39.58 -53.62 -25.93
N LEU A 46 40.87 -53.44 -26.27
CA LEU A 46 41.63 -52.28 -25.82
C LEU A 46 41.14 -50.98 -26.43
N VAL A 47 40.91 -50.91 -27.75
CA VAL A 47 40.42 -49.69 -28.42
C VAL A 47 39.01 -49.33 -27.93
N PRO A 48 38.03 -50.26 -27.89
CA PRO A 48 36.73 -49.97 -27.30
C PRO A 48 36.80 -49.56 -25.84
N GLU A 49 37.66 -50.17 -25.01
CA GLU A 49 37.86 -49.74 -23.62
C GLU A 49 38.48 -48.35 -23.53
N MET A 50 39.42 -48.00 -24.42
CA MET A 50 39.99 -46.65 -24.51
C MET A 50 38.97 -45.61 -25.00
N GLU A 51 38.07 -45.98 -25.92
CA GLU A 51 37.01 -45.12 -26.45
C GLU A 51 35.82 -45.00 -25.48
N ALA A 52 35.49 -46.07 -24.76
CA ALA A 52 34.44 -46.12 -23.74
C ALA A 52 34.84 -45.47 -22.42
N VAL A 53 36.13 -45.20 -22.21
CA VAL A 53 36.60 -44.22 -21.22
C VAL A 53 36.07 -42.86 -21.69
N THR A 54 34.87 -42.53 -21.22
CA THR A 54 34.13 -41.31 -21.54
C THR A 54 34.99 -40.07 -21.25
N ALA A 55 35.68 -39.52 -22.26
CA ALA A 55 36.13 -38.13 -22.44
C ALA A 55 36.64 -37.30 -21.22
N ALA A 56 36.93 -37.89 -20.06
CA ALA A 56 37.16 -37.19 -18.79
C ALA A 56 38.44 -37.63 -18.06
N GLU A 57 39.16 -38.63 -18.58
CA GLU A 57 40.52 -38.97 -18.10
C GLU A 57 41.64 -38.48 -19.04
N SER A 58 41.30 -37.64 -20.04
CA SER A 58 42.30 -36.95 -20.87
C SER A 58 42.91 -35.78 -20.07
N ILE A 59 44.00 -36.05 -19.33
CA ILE A 59 45.00 -35.11 -18.77
C ILE A 59 44.54 -33.78 -18.12
N GLY A 60 43.26 -33.60 -17.79
CA GLY A 60 42.73 -32.28 -17.45
C GLY A 60 41.51 -32.33 -16.54
N ALA A 61 41.74 -32.81 -15.32
CA ALA A 61 41.02 -32.54 -14.08
C ALA A 61 39.49 -32.72 -14.05
N THR A 62 39.07 -33.58 -13.12
CA THR A 62 37.85 -33.43 -12.33
C THR A 62 37.58 -31.95 -12.04
N TYR A 63 36.38 -31.49 -12.39
CA TYR A 63 35.79 -30.18 -12.08
C TYR A 63 36.70 -29.25 -11.26
N LEU A 64 37.47 -28.39 -11.94
CA LEU A 64 38.13 -27.30 -11.25
C LEU A 64 37.00 -26.37 -10.75
N GLY A 65 36.91 -26.07 -9.46
CA GLY A 65 36.01 -25.02 -8.96
C GLY A 65 36.76 -23.69 -8.96
N ASP A 66 36.33 -22.71 -9.75
CA ASP A 66 37.05 -21.42 -9.86
C ASP A 66 36.15 -20.18 -10.06
N GLY A 67 34.87 -20.23 -9.69
CA GLY A 67 34.03 -19.03 -9.64
C GLY A 67 33.47 -18.52 -10.98
N ASP A 68 33.35 -19.40 -11.98
CA ASP A 68 32.51 -19.20 -13.17
C ASP A 68 31.01 -19.19 -12.76
N PRO A 69 30.21 -18.17 -13.14
CA PRO A 69 28.77 -18.09 -12.82
C PRO A 69 27.89 -19.10 -13.58
N HIS A 70 28.44 -19.88 -14.51
CA HIS A 70 27.70 -20.96 -15.16
C HIS A 70 27.67 -22.20 -14.25
N PRO A 71 26.51 -22.87 -14.09
CA PRO A 71 26.31 -23.94 -13.12
C PRO A 71 27.47 -24.95 -13.20
N GLU A 72 28.23 -25.00 -12.11
CA GLU A 72 29.65 -25.41 -12.06
C GLU A 72 29.92 -26.89 -12.41
N ASN A 73 28.89 -27.64 -12.79
CA ASN A 73 28.94 -29.07 -13.00
C ASN A 73 29.11 -29.48 -14.48
N SER A 74 29.34 -28.54 -15.41
CA SER A 74 29.28 -28.83 -16.87
C SER A 74 30.50 -28.41 -17.71
N ARG A 75 31.59 -27.89 -17.12
CA ARG A 75 32.73 -27.37 -17.92
C ARG A 75 34.06 -27.99 -17.53
N ASN A 76 34.65 -28.71 -18.49
CA ASN A 76 36.02 -29.22 -18.44
C ASN A 76 37.05 -28.09 -18.68
N VAL A 77 38.35 -28.39 -18.56
CA VAL A 77 39.45 -27.42 -18.76
C VAL A 77 39.32 -26.65 -20.09
N GLN A 78 38.93 -27.32 -21.17
CA GLN A 78 38.76 -26.67 -22.48
C GLN A 78 37.67 -25.59 -22.46
N ALA A 79 36.54 -25.86 -21.80
CA ALA A 79 35.44 -24.90 -21.72
C ALA A 79 35.81 -23.65 -20.90
N LYS A 80 36.67 -23.79 -19.88
CA LYS A 80 37.21 -22.67 -19.10
C LYS A 80 38.22 -21.83 -19.86
N LEU A 81 39.12 -22.49 -20.60
CA LEU A 81 40.06 -21.81 -21.49
C LEU A 81 39.31 -21.02 -22.58
N ASN A 82 38.24 -21.59 -23.14
CA ASN A 82 37.39 -20.89 -24.10
C ASN A 82 36.69 -19.67 -23.48
N TYR A 83 36.20 -19.77 -22.24
CA TYR A 83 35.61 -18.64 -21.53
C TYR A 83 36.63 -17.52 -21.27
N LEU A 84 37.83 -17.87 -20.78
CA LEU A 84 38.92 -16.91 -20.56
C LEU A 84 39.33 -16.24 -21.88
N TYR A 85 39.42 -17.02 -22.96
CA TYR A 85 39.71 -16.49 -24.29
C TYR A 85 38.68 -15.46 -24.74
N GLU A 86 37.38 -15.73 -24.57
CA GLU A 86 36.34 -14.76 -24.89
C GLU A 86 36.41 -13.52 -23.98
N GLN A 87 36.62 -13.67 -22.67
CA GLN A 87 36.78 -12.53 -21.76
C GLN A 87 37.97 -11.61 -22.14
N ILE A 88 39.11 -12.19 -22.51
CA ILE A 88 40.29 -11.44 -22.98
C ILE A 88 39.99 -10.74 -24.31
N LYS A 89 39.33 -11.46 -25.24
CA LYS A 89 38.93 -10.91 -26.53
C LYS A 89 37.94 -9.74 -26.36
N GLN A 90 36.95 -9.85 -25.46
CA GLN A 90 36.04 -8.76 -25.15
C GLN A 90 36.79 -7.53 -24.62
N ALA A 91 37.73 -7.72 -23.68
CA ALA A 91 38.57 -6.64 -23.18
C ALA A 91 39.39 -5.97 -24.30
N GLN A 92 39.97 -6.75 -25.21
CA GLN A 92 40.75 -6.23 -26.33
C GLN A 92 39.91 -5.44 -27.34
N MET A 93 38.63 -5.79 -27.48
CA MET A 93 37.67 -5.07 -28.33
C MET A 93 37.06 -3.84 -27.65
N GLY A 94 37.51 -3.48 -26.45
CA GLY A 94 36.97 -2.36 -25.67
C GLY A 94 35.61 -2.66 -25.03
N GLN A 95 35.17 -3.92 -25.02
CA GLN A 95 34.00 -4.34 -24.24
C GLN A 95 34.38 -4.56 -22.77
N ILE A 96 33.38 -4.56 -21.90
CA ILE A 96 33.54 -4.83 -20.48
C ILE A 96 33.40 -6.34 -20.27
N PRO A 97 34.46 -7.05 -19.83
CA PRO A 97 34.36 -8.48 -19.52
C PRO A 97 33.32 -8.74 -18.42
N ASP A 98 32.68 -9.90 -18.46
CA ASP A 98 31.65 -10.27 -17.49
C ASP A 98 32.19 -10.15 -16.06
N ARG A 99 31.38 -9.57 -15.17
CA ARG A 99 31.68 -9.38 -13.73
C ARG A 99 32.96 -8.60 -13.45
N SER A 100 33.56 -7.95 -14.45
CA SER A 100 34.81 -7.19 -14.25
C SER A 100 34.58 -5.84 -13.56
N ILE A 101 33.35 -5.33 -13.49
CA ILE A 101 33.03 -4.08 -12.78
C ILE A 101 32.68 -4.41 -11.33
N GLU A 102 33.65 -4.23 -10.45
CA GLU A 102 33.47 -4.28 -9.00
C GLU A 102 33.14 -2.90 -8.45
N SER A 103 32.60 -2.84 -7.23
CA SER A 103 32.24 -1.58 -6.58
C SER A 103 33.39 -0.58 -6.51
N ILE A 104 34.63 -1.05 -6.30
CA ILE A 104 35.83 -0.19 -6.24
C ILE A 104 36.16 0.48 -7.59
N LYS A 105 35.69 -0.09 -8.71
CA LYS A 105 35.89 0.49 -10.06
C LYS A 105 34.84 1.54 -10.40
N ILE A 106 33.78 1.67 -9.58
CA ILE A 106 32.75 2.68 -9.72
C ILE A 106 32.99 3.75 -8.65
N ALA A 107 33.50 4.91 -9.06
CA ALA A 107 33.68 6.02 -8.13
C ALA A 107 32.33 6.53 -7.60
N SER A 108 32.32 7.02 -6.36
CA SER A 108 31.10 7.56 -5.77
C SER A 108 30.59 8.76 -6.57
N GLY A 109 29.28 8.79 -6.84
CA GLY A 109 28.63 9.88 -7.57
C GLY A 109 28.75 9.82 -9.10
N THR A 110 29.42 8.82 -9.68
CA THR A 110 29.52 8.71 -11.16
C THR A 110 28.28 8.12 -11.81
N LEU A 111 27.48 7.35 -11.06
CA LEU A 111 26.18 6.87 -11.53
C LEU A 111 25.12 7.89 -11.12
N THR A 112 24.77 8.76 -12.07
CA THR A 112 23.74 9.78 -11.94
C THR A 112 22.45 9.31 -12.62
N GLN A 113 21.47 10.21 -12.77
CA GLN A 113 20.22 9.92 -13.46
C GLN A 113 20.46 9.59 -14.94
N ASN A 114 21.52 10.12 -15.56
CA ASN A 114 21.80 9.90 -16.99
C ASN A 114 22.27 8.48 -17.30
N GLU A 115 22.89 7.80 -16.33
CA GLU A 115 23.37 6.42 -16.46
C GLU A 115 22.27 5.38 -16.15
N LEU A 116 21.11 5.81 -15.66
CA LEU A 116 19.96 4.97 -15.38
C LEU A 116 18.89 5.16 -16.45
N ALA A 117 18.63 4.13 -17.27
CA ALA A 117 17.53 4.16 -18.23
C ALA A 117 16.17 4.30 -17.53
N ASP A 118 15.18 4.88 -18.23
CA ASP A 118 13.81 4.99 -17.73
C ASP A 118 13.25 3.63 -17.34
N GLY A 119 12.69 3.54 -16.13
CA GLY A 119 12.16 2.28 -15.59
C GLY A 119 13.24 1.26 -15.17
N ALA A 120 14.54 1.61 -15.21
CA ALA A 120 15.60 0.69 -14.78
C ALA A 120 15.48 0.30 -13.30
N VAL A 121 14.97 1.20 -12.44
CA VAL A 121 14.67 0.91 -11.03
C VAL A 121 13.21 0.49 -10.91
N THR A 122 12.96 -0.81 -10.89
CA THR A 122 11.62 -1.39 -10.69
C THR A 122 11.36 -1.64 -9.21
N THR A 123 10.10 -1.90 -8.85
CA THR A 123 9.69 -2.26 -7.48
C THR A 123 10.45 -3.48 -6.96
N ALA A 124 10.68 -4.50 -7.79
CA ALA A 124 11.44 -5.69 -7.40
C ALA A 124 12.93 -5.40 -7.08
N LYS A 125 13.48 -4.27 -7.54
CA LYS A 125 14.84 -3.82 -7.22
C LYS A 125 14.90 -2.97 -5.95
N LEU A 126 13.75 -2.55 -5.42
CA LEU A 126 13.62 -1.81 -4.17
C LEU A 126 13.20 -2.80 -3.07
N ALA A 127 14.11 -3.07 -2.13
CA ALA A 127 13.75 -3.85 -0.95
C ALA A 127 12.66 -3.12 -0.12
N ASP A 128 11.84 -3.88 0.61
CA ASP A 128 10.85 -3.31 1.50
C ASP A 128 11.52 -2.39 2.53
N GLY A 129 10.96 -1.18 2.70
CA GLY A 129 11.54 -0.14 3.58
C GLY A 129 12.79 0.55 3.02
N ALA A 130 13.24 0.23 1.80
CA ALA A 130 14.39 0.89 1.19
C ALA A 130 14.16 2.40 1.00
N VAL A 131 12.93 2.83 0.73
CA VAL A 131 12.53 4.25 0.65
C VAL A 131 11.83 4.63 1.96
N THR A 132 12.58 5.29 2.86
CA THR A 132 12.04 5.79 4.13
C THR A 132 11.50 7.21 3.97
N THR A 133 10.73 7.70 4.94
CA THR A 133 10.23 9.08 4.95
C THR A 133 11.35 10.11 4.86
N ALA A 134 12.53 9.84 5.46
CA ALA A 134 13.70 10.70 5.36
C ALA A 134 14.30 10.77 3.94
N LYS A 135 14.01 9.78 3.09
CA LYS A 135 14.42 9.76 1.67
C LYS A 135 13.41 10.45 0.76
N LEU A 136 12.22 10.78 1.27
CA LEU A 136 11.19 11.53 0.55
C LEU A 136 11.33 13.01 0.90
N ALA A 137 11.82 13.81 -0.05
CA ALA A 137 11.95 15.24 0.14
C ALA A 137 10.59 15.88 0.52
N GLY A 138 10.56 16.64 1.63
CA GLY A 138 9.34 17.27 2.15
C GLY A 138 8.45 16.36 3.01
N GLY A 139 8.78 15.08 3.14
CA GLY A 139 7.97 14.11 3.89
C GLY A 139 6.66 13.74 3.19
N LEU A 140 5.86 12.89 3.85
CA LEU A 140 4.68 12.28 3.24
C LEU A 140 3.59 13.31 2.90
N LEU A 141 3.42 14.35 3.72
CA LEU A 141 2.39 15.38 3.52
C LEU A 141 2.66 16.24 2.28
N ASP A 142 3.93 16.39 1.89
CA ASP A 142 4.28 17.16 0.69
C ASP A 142 3.98 16.40 -0.62
N LEU A 143 3.89 15.06 -0.56
CA LEU A 143 3.53 14.19 -1.67
C LEU A 143 2.02 14.08 -1.90
N CYS A 144 1.21 14.62 -0.99
CA CYS A 144 -0.23 14.62 -1.16
C CYS A 144 -0.63 15.47 -2.37
N PRO A 145 -1.64 15.05 -3.15
CA PRO A 145 -2.09 15.82 -4.31
C PRO A 145 -2.71 17.15 -3.88
N VAL A 146 -2.56 18.15 -4.74
CA VAL A 146 -3.27 19.43 -4.62
C VAL A 146 -4.78 19.19 -4.55
N GLY A 147 -5.46 19.93 -3.68
CA GLY A 147 -6.89 19.78 -3.44
C GLY A 147 -7.24 18.90 -2.24
N MET A 148 -6.29 18.11 -1.72
CA MET A 148 -6.51 17.32 -0.50
C MET A 148 -6.71 18.24 0.71
N GLY A 149 -7.73 17.95 1.53
CA GLY A 149 -8.02 18.65 2.77
C GLY A 149 -7.94 17.71 3.98
N LEU A 150 -7.45 18.21 5.12
CA LEU A 150 -7.36 17.43 6.35
C LEU A 150 -7.59 18.28 7.60
N VAL A 151 -7.95 17.60 8.69
CA VAL A 151 -8.03 18.18 10.04
C VAL A 151 -6.62 18.38 10.58
N TRP A 152 -6.35 19.55 11.13
CA TRP A 152 -5.05 19.98 11.59
C TRP A 152 -5.12 20.55 13.01
N TRP A 153 -4.34 19.98 13.93
CA TRP A 153 -4.42 20.27 15.38
C TRP A 153 -3.42 21.34 15.84
N SER A 154 -2.83 22.08 14.91
CA SER A 154 -1.83 23.12 15.18
C SER A 154 -2.17 24.40 14.42
N ASP A 155 -1.72 25.55 14.91
CA ASP A 155 -1.79 26.82 14.17
C ASP A 155 -0.60 26.99 13.21
N THR A 156 0.44 26.17 13.34
CA THR A 156 1.59 26.15 12.44
C THR A 156 1.32 25.17 11.30
N LEU A 157 1.38 25.63 10.06
CA LEU A 157 1.22 24.77 8.88
C LEU A 157 2.40 23.80 8.73
N PRO A 158 2.17 22.59 8.19
CA PRO A 158 3.23 21.59 8.04
C PRO A 158 4.31 22.00 7.02
N SER A 159 3.94 22.79 6.01
CA SER A 159 4.84 23.43 5.05
C SER A 159 4.13 24.61 4.37
N ASP A 160 4.86 25.36 3.54
CA ASP A 160 4.34 26.41 2.66
C ASP A 160 3.39 25.89 1.56
N LYS A 161 3.34 24.57 1.37
CA LYS A 161 2.45 23.91 0.40
C LYS A 161 1.02 23.73 0.91
N TRP A 162 0.75 24.13 2.15
CA TRP A 162 -0.55 23.99 2.79
C TRP A 162 -1.09 25.35 3.17
N MET A 163 -2.41 25.51 3.14
CA MET A 163 -3.09 26.75 3.53
C MET A 163 -4.33 26.45 4.34
N LEU A 164 -4.67 27.35 5.27
CA LEU A 164 -5.90 27.26 6.06
C LEU A 164 -7.15 27.44 5.19
N ALA A 165 -8.24 26.78 5.60
CA ALA A 165 -9.56 26.90 4.97
C ALA A 165 -10.02 28.36 4.82
N GLY A 166 -10.61 28.67 3.66
CA GLY A 166 -11.04 30.02 3.28
C GLY A 166 -9.90 31.01 2.99
N GLY A 167 -8.66 30.55 2.84
CA GLY A 167 -7.55 31.37 2.35
C GLY A 167 -7.69 31.75 0.88
N THR A 168 -7.00 32.81 0.47
CA THR A 168 -6.97 33.29 -0.92
C THR A 168 -5.74 32.75 -1.65
N LEU A 169 -5.98 32.06 -2.76
CA LEU A 169 -4.96 31.53 -3.65
C LEU A 169 -4.43 32.64 -4.59
N THR A 170 -3.11 32.77 -4.65
CA THR A 170 -2.39 33.69 -5.53
C THR A 170 -2.14 33.08 -6.91
N PRO A 171 -2.64 33.67 -8.01
CA PRO A 171 -2.28 33.27 -9.39
C PRO A 171 -0.79 33.38 -9.66
N GLY A 172 -0.24 32.47 -10.47
CA GLY A 172 1.20 32.32 -10.74
C GLY A 172 1.96 31.57 -9.64
N THR A 173 1.36 31.38 -8.47
CA THR A 173 1.91 30.55 -7.39
C THR A 173 1.08 29.28 -7.21
N HIS A 174 -0.25 29.42 -7.09
CA HIS A 174 -1.16 28.32 -6.73
C HIS A 174 -2.02 27.84 -7.91
N ASP A 175 -1.49 27.87 -9.14
CA ASP A 175 -2.30 27.66 -10.35
C ASP A 175 -2.97 26.28 -10.40
N ALA A 176 -2.29 25.23 -9.91
CA ALA A 176 -2.88 23.90 -9.79
C ALA A 176 -4.09 23.87 -8.83
N ALA A 177 -3.99 24.58 -7.70
CA ALA A 177 -5.09 24.66 -6.73
C ALA A 177 -6.24 25.50 -7.27
N ILE A 178 -5.94 26.61 -7.96
CA ILE A 178 -6.95 27.45 -8.60
C ILE A 178 -7.72 26.64 -9.65
N ALA A 179 -7.02 25.84 -10.46
CA ALA A 179 -7.65 24.95 -11.43
C ALA A 179 -8.51 23.88 -10.75
N PHE A 180 -8.04 23.30 -9.64
CA PHE A 180 -8.77 22.26 -8.90
C PHE A 180 -10.05 22.80 -8.23
N PHE A 181 -9.94 23.92 -7.52
CA PHE A 181 -11.07 24.51 -6.78
C PHE A 181 -11.98 25.37 -7.66
N GLY A 182 -11.55 25.69 -8.89
CA GLY A 182 -12.33 26.50 -9.84
C GLY A 182 -12.36 27.98 -9.50
N GLY A 183 -11.37 28.48 -8.76
CA GLY A 183 -11.33 29.87 -8.31
C GLY A 183 -10.17 30.17 -7.36
N THR A 184 -10.05 31.42 -6.93
CA THR A 184 -8.97 31.89 -6.07
C THR A 184 -9.28 31.81 -4.58
N THR A 185 -10.38 31.17 -4.18
CA THR A 185 -10.77 31.06 -2.78
C THR A 185 -10.85 29.59 -2.39
N LEU A 186 -10.12 29.21 -1.36
CA LEU A 186 -10.23 27.87 -0.78
C LEU A 186 -11.60 27.65 -0.15
N PRO A 187 -12.08 26.40 -0.05
CA PRO A 187 -13.31 26.10 0.67
C PRO A 187 -13.28 26.66 2.10
N ASP A 188 -14.26 27.48 2.45
CA ASP A 188 -14.39 28.04 3.79
C ASP A 188 -15.24 27.12 4.67
N VAL A 189 -14.57 26.24 5.41
CA VAL A 189 -15.20 25.30 6.35
C VAL A 189 -15.16 25.78 7.80
N LYS A 190 -14.62 26.99 8.05
CA LYS A 190 -14.53 27.53 9.42
C LYS A 190 -15.92 27.65 10.03
N GLY A 191 -16.07 27.15 11.27
CA GLY A 191 -17.35 27.16 12.00
C GLY A 191 -18.43 26.25 11.42
N ARG A 192 -18.10 25.35 10.49
CA ARG A 192 -19.06 24.48 9.80
C ARG A 192 -18.73 23.00 10.05
N VAL A 193 -19.79 22.20 10.17
CA VAL A 193 -19.68 20.74 10.14
C VAL A 193 -19.69 20.28 8.67
N ILE A 194 -18.72 19.45 8.29
CA ILE A 194 -18.65 18.89 6.93
C ILE A 194 -19.70 17.80 6.79
N VAL A 195 -20.54 17.91 5.77
CA VAL A 195 -21.55 16.91 5.40
C VAL A 195 -21.16 16.30 4.06
N GLY A 196 -21.27 14.97 3.93
CA GLY A 196 -21.01 14.28 2.69
C GLY A 196 -21.97 14.72 1.58
N LYS A 197 -21.46 14.88 0.36
CA LYS A 197 -22.32 15.16 -0.80
C LYS A 197 -23.27 13.98 -1.01
N ASP A 198 -24.56 14.26 -1.05
CA ASP A 198 -25.61 13.29 -1.34
C ASP A 198 -26.48 13.81 -2.49
N THR A 199 -26.39 13.14 -3.64
CA THR A 199 -27.14 13.51 -4.85
C THR A 199 -28.65 13.34 -4.70
N GLY A 200 -29.12 12.51 -3.76
CA GLY A 200 -30.53 12.31 -3.48
C GLY A 200 -31.17 13.41 -2.61
N THR A 201 -30.36 14.18 -1.88
CA THR A 201 -30.86 15.19 -0.95
C THR A 201 -30.57 16.59 -1.46
N ALA A 202 -31.60 17.38 -1.76
CA ALA A 202 -31.47 18.71 -2.34
C ALA A 202 -30.57 19.67 -1.54
N ALA A 203 -30.51 19.53 -0.21
CA ALA A 203 -29.64 20.32 0.64
C ALA A 203 -28.14 20.00 0.44
N PHE A 204 -27.80 18.77 0.02
CA PHE A 204 -26.43 18.23 0.00
C PHE A 204 -25.98 17.77 -1.40
N ASN A 205 -26.74 18.08 -2.45
CA ASN A 205 -26.54 17.54 -3.80
C ASN A 205 -25.43 18.20 -4.62
N ALA A 206 -24.78 19.25 -4.11
CA ALA A 206 -23.68 19.93 -4.76
C ALA A 206 -22.58 20.28 -3.75
N LEU A 207 -21.34 20.36 -4.23
CA LEU A 207 -20.22 20.83 -3.42
C LEU A 207 -20.45 22.29 -3.01
N TYR A 208 -19.90 22.67 -1.86
CA TYR A 208 -19.92 24.04 -1.33
C TYR A 208 -21.30 24.60 -0.95
N ARG A 209 -22.37 23.80 -1.00
CA ARG A 209 -23.65 24.19 -0.39
C ARG A 209 -23.44 24.35 1.12
N THR A 210 -23.99 25.44 1.66
CA THR A 210 -23.95 25.74 3.09
C THR A 210 -25.35 25.90 3.65
N GLY A 211 -25.52 25.60 4.93
CA GLY A 211 -26.78 25.78 5.66
C GLY A 211 -26.57 25.53 7.16
N GLY A 212 -27.67 25.40 7.89
CA GLY A 212 -27.66 25.21 9.35
C GLY A 212 -27.68 26.53 10.13
N ALA A 213 -27.93 26.41 11.43
CA ALA A 213 -28.00 27.54 12.36
C ALA A 213 -27.40 27.14 13.72
N GLN A 214 -26.65 28.04 14.35
CA GLN A 214 -26.07 27.82 15.68
C GLN A 214 -27.13 27.89 16.78
N THR A 215 -28.16 28.70 16.58
CA THR A 215 -29.29 28.86 17.49
C THR A 215 -30.60 28.78 16.73
N VAL A 216 -31.64 28.23 17.37
CA VAL A 216 -32.99 28.16 16.81
C VAL A 216 -33.96 28.83 17.79
N GLN A 217 -34.77 29.76 17.29
CA GLN A 217 -35.90 30.33 18.03
C GLN A 217 -37.16 29.62 17.55
N LEU A 218 -37.99 29.16 18.49
CA LEU A 218 -39.24 28.49 18.15
C LEU A 218 -40.23 29.49 17.56
N THR A 219 -40.92 29.06 16.50
CA THR A 219 -42.06 29.75 15.92
C THR A 219 -43.35 29.33 16.62
N ALA A 220 -44.42 30.11 16.46
CA ALA A 220 -45.73 29.78 17.00
C ALA A 220 -46.25 28.38 16.56
N ASN A 221 -45.89 27.94 15.35
CA ASN A 221 -46.29 26.63 14.82
C ASN A 221 -45.47 25.46 15.41
N GLU A 222 -44.32 25.74 16.03
CA GLU A 222 -43.45 24.74 16.66
C GLU A 222 -43.73 24.59 18.16
N LEU A 223 -44.58 25.45 18.73
CA LEU A 223 -45.03 25.29 20.11
C LEU A 223 -45.99 24.11 20.21
N PRO A 224 -45.86 23.26 21.26
CA PRO A 224 -46.82 22.19 21.49
C PRO A 224 -48.22 22.76 21.70
N SER A 225 -49.25 21.97 21.35
CA SER A 225 -50.63 22.33 21.69
C SER A 225 -50.79 22.35 23.20
N ILE A 226 -51.14 23.51 23.75
CA ILE A 226 -51.36 23.70 25.19
C ILE A 226 -52.86 23.77 25.42
N SER A 227 -53.38 22.87 26.25
CA SER A 227 -54.80 22.79 26.57
C SER A 227 -55.06 22.75 28.07
N GLY A 228 -56.26 23.18 28.41
CA GLY A 228 -56.77 23.28 29.76
C GLY A 228 -58.10 24.01 29.75
N ASN A 229 -58.72 24.16 30.91
CA ASN A 229 -59.99 24.86 31.05
C ASN A 229 -59.94 25.86 32.20
N ILE A 230 -60.66 26.95 32.01
CA ILE A 230 -61.06 27.87 33.07
C ILE A 230 -62.58 27.78 33.10
N GLU A 231 -63.11 27.26 34.21
CA GLU A 231 -64.55 27.20 34.41
C GLU A 231 -65.02 28.49 35.10
N MET A 232 -65.85 29.27 34.40
CA MET A 232 -66.43 30.51 34.92
C MET A 232 -67.70 30.26 35.73
N HIS A 233 -68.12 31.27 36.50
CA HIS A 233 -69.40 31.31 37.22
C HIS A 233 -70.57 30.71 36.43
N ASN A 234 -71.37 29.86 37.08
CA ASN A 234 -72.64 29.37 36.53
C ASN A 234 -73.73 29.32 37.62
N ILE A 235 -74.97 28.99 37.22
CA ILE A 235 -76.14 28.96 38.14
C ILE A 235 -76.00 27.95 39.30
N TYR A 236 -75.00 27.07 39.25
CA TYR A 236 -74.70 26.06 40.26
C TYR A 236 -73.45 26.40 41.10
N THR A 237 -72.64 27.40 40.72
CA THR A 237 -71.38 27.77 41.39
C THR A 237 -71.24 29.29 41.51
N GLY A 238 -71.36 29.80 42.74
CA GLY A 238 -71.46 31.24 43.04
C GLY A 238 -70.14 32.03 43.04
N THR A 239 -69.20 31.73 42.14
CA THR A 239 -67.83 32.30 42.14
C THR A 239 -67.39 32.76 40.76
N ASN A 240 -66.58 33.83 40.65
CA ASN A 240 -66.13 34.36 39.35
C ASN A 240 -65.37 33.32 38.50
N VAL A 241 -64.53 32.50 39.13
CA VAL A 241 -63.86 31.35 38.51
C VAL A 241 -64.00 30.16 39.47
N ALA A 242 -64.68 29.11 39.01
CA ALA A 242 -65.06 27.96 39.84
C ALA A 242 -63.95 26.89 39.90
N ASN A 243 -63.29 26.65 38.77
CA ASN A 243 -62.24 25.64 38.65
C ASN A 243 -61.24 26.00 37.54
N VAL A 244 -59.99 25.57 37.69
CA VAL A 244 -58.94 25.65 36.67
C VAL A 244 -58.26 24.29 36.55
N GLY A 245 -57.94 23.88 35.32
CA GLY A 245 -57.33 22.58 35.05
C GLY A 245 -56.49 22.56 33.77
N GLY A 246 -55.59 21.58 33.67
CA GLY A 246 -54.60 21.50 32.58
C GLY A 246 -53.38 22.37 32.88
N VAL A 247 -52.93 23.15 31.90
CA VAL A 247 -51.80 24.09 32.08
C VAL A 247 -52.20 25.35 32.90
N PHE A 248 -53.49 25.61 33.07
CA PHE A 248 -53.98 26.67 33.95
C PHE A 248 -53.92 26.22 35.41
N SER A 249 -53.32 27.05 36.28
CA SER A 249 -53.28 26.83 37.72
C SER A 249 -53.62 28.14 38.45
N GLY A 250 -54.10 28.02 39.69
CA GLY A 250 -54.42 29.17 40.52
C GLY A 250 -54.53 28.78 41.98
N GLU A 251 -54.22 29.70 42.88
CA GLU A 251 -54.42 29.51 44.32
C GLU A 251 -55.80 30.01 44.74
N LYS A 252 -56.57 29.13 45.38
CA LYS A 252 -57.92 29.42 45.86
C LYS A 252 -57.85 30.22 47.16
N ILE A 253 -58.07 31.53 47.08
CA ILE A 253 -57.72 32.47 48.16
C ILE A 253 -58.75 32.65 49.28
N SER A 254 -60.06 32.38 49.07
CA SER A 254 -61.04 32.30 50.17
C SER A 254 -62.43 31.89 49.68
N GLY A 255 -63.20 31.17 50.52
CA GLY A 255 -64.57 30.74 50.25
C GLY A 255 -65.68 31.76 50.58
N LYS A 256 -65.45 33.07 50.46
CA LYS A 256 -66.48 34.12 50.64
C LYS A 256 -66.60 35.06 49.43
N TYR A 257 -67.84 35.46 49.09
CA TYR A 257 -68.15 36.57 48.17
C TYR A 257 -68.77 37.75 48.95
N ARG A 258 -68.63 38.99 48.45
CA ARG A 258 -69.30 40.18 49.00
C ARG A 258 -70.45 40.60 48.09
N ASP A 259 -71.67 40.31 48.51
CA ASP A 259 -72.87 40.91 47.93
C ASP A 259 -73.27 42.12 48.78
N GLY A 260 -73.05 43.33 48.26
CA GLY A 260 -73.64 44.56 48.81
C GLY A 260 -73.29 44.97 50.24
N GLY A 261 -72.37 44.29 50.95
CA GLY A 261 -71.87 44.77 52.26
C GLY A 261 -71.45 43.69 53.26
N THR A 262 -72.05 42.49 53.22
CA THR A 262 -71.79 41.45 54.24
C THR A 262 -71.23 40.17 53.61
N ALA A 263 -70.17 39.61 54.20
CA ALA A 263 -69.46 38.44 53.66
C ALA A 263 -70.20 37.13 54.01
N GLY A 264 -70.80 36.48 53.01
CA GLY A 264 -71.41 35.14 53.13
C GLY A 264 -70.41 34.01 52.88
N SER A 265 -70.62 32.83 53.48
CA SER A 265 -69.79 31.63 53.26
C SER A 265 -70.31 30.81 52.08
N GLY A 266 -69.42 30.29 51.22
CA GLY A 266 -69.75 29.34 50.15
C GLY A 266 -69.19 29.64 48.76
N ALA A 267 -68.40 30.72 48.57
CA ALA A 267 -67.98 31.19 47.25
C ALA A 267 -66.47 31.46 47.15
N SER A 268 -65.76 30.80 46.23
CA SER A 268 -64.31 30.84 46.06
C SER A 268 -63.84 31.56 44.78
N SER A 269 -63.19 32.72 44.88
CA SER A 269 -62.73 33.46 43.68
C SER A 269 -61.21 33.35 43.44
N PHE A 270 -60.77 33.47 42.19
CA PHE A 270 -59.37 33.64 41.78
C PHE A 270 -59.15 35.11 41.35
N GLY A 271 -58.04 35.74 41.76
CA GLY A 271 -57.80 37.18 41.58
C GLY A 271 -57.19 37.61 40.24
N MET A 272 -56.27 36.81 39.69
CA MET A 272 -55.67 36.97 38.35
C MET A 272 -55.31 35.59 37.80
N ILE A 273 -55.37 35.40 36.49
CA ILE A 273 -54.90 34.19 35.80
C ILE A 273 -53.81 34.63 34.83
N ASP A 274 -52.55 34.41 35.21
CA ASP A 274 -51.40 34.77 34.39
C ASP A 274 -51.06 33.65 33.41
N PHE A 275 -50.73 34.03 32.18
CA PHE A 275 -50.39 33.10 31.10
C PHE A 275 -49.12 33.58 30.40
N ALA A 276 -48.00 32.96 30.73
CA ALA A 276 -46.71 33.26 30.13
C ALA A 276 -46.06 31.96 29.65
N PHE A 277 -45.60 31.93 28.40
CA PHE A 277 -44.86 30.80 27.84
C PHE A 277 -43.50 31.23 27.32
N GLY A 278 -42.48 30.47 27.74
CA GLY A 278 -41.12 30.71 27.29
C GLY A 278 -40.60 32.10 27.67
N GLN A 279 -39.47 32.45 27.07
CA GLN A 279 -38.83 33.78 27.16
C GLN A 279 -38.56 34.32 25.75
N ASP A 280 -39.09 33.67 24.71
CA ASP A 280 -38.74 33.85 23.29
C ASP A 280 -37.23 33.81 22.99
N SER A 281 -36.42 33.26 23.90
CA SER A 281 -34.97 33.15 23.70
C SER A 281 -34.63 31.99 22.76
N PRO A 282 -33.74 32.18 21.78
CA PRO A 282 -33.20 31.09 20.98
C PRO A 282 -32.48 30.06 21.86
N HIS A 283 -32.57 28.78 21.51
CA HIS A 283 -31.81 27.72 22.15
C HIS A 283 -30.59 27.34 21.32
N ASN A 284 -29.56 26.81 22.00
CA ASN A 284 -28.37 26.28 21.36
C ASN A 284 -28.71 25.07 20.49
N ASN A 285 -28.30 25.09 19.23
CA ASN A 285 -28.44 23.98 18.27
C ASN A 285 -27.07 23.35 17.92
N LEU A 286 -25.99 23.78 18.58
CA LEU A 286 -24.68 23.15 18.44
C LEU A 286 -24.65 21.83 19.22
N GLN A 287 -24.33 20.75 18.52
CA GLN A 287 -23.91 19.48 19.13
C GLN A 287 -22.56 19.68 19.85
N PRO A 288 -22.20 18.84 20.84
CA PRO A 288 -20.85 18.87 21.40
C PRO A 288 -19.78 18.82 20.31
N TYR A 289 -18.85 19.77 20.33
CA TYR A 289 -17.83 19.93 19.29
C TYR A 289 -16.45 20.15 19.89
N ILE A 290 -15.43 19.86 19.08
CA ILE A 290 -14.04 20.23 19.32
C ILE A 290 -13.56 21.03 18.11
N VAL A 291 -12.76 22.07 18.35
CA VAL A 291 -12.26 22.96 17.30
C VAL A 291 -10.88 22.51 16.88
N ALA A 292 -10.70 22.34 15.57
CA ALA A 292 -9.42 22.10 14.93
C ALA A 292 -9.36 22.91 13.63
N ASN A 293 -8.16 23.19 13.15
CA ASN A 293 -7.97 23.82 11.87
C ASN A 293 -8.30 22.83 10.73
N TYR A 294 -8.71 23.36 9.59
CA TYR A 294 -8.74 22.62 8.34
C TYR A 294 -7.74 23.25 7.40
N ILE A 295 -6.89 22.42 6.80
CA ILE A 295 -5.87 22.87 5.83
C ILE A 295 -6.05 22.14 4.51
N PHE A 296 -5.67 22.80 3.42
CA PHE A 296 -5.72 22.27 2.06
C PHE A 296 -4.34 22.32 1.41
N LYS A 297 -4.00 21.28 0.65
CA LYS A 297 -2.78 21.23 -0.17
C LYS A 297 -2.96 22.14 -1.39
N VAL A 298 -2.05 23.11 -1.56
CA VAL A 298 -2.14 24.16 -2.59
C VAL A 298 -0.97 24.20 -3.57
N LEU A 299 0.13 23.54 -3.23
CA LEU A 299 1.35 23.37 -4.05
C LEU A 299 1.77 21.90 -4.06
#